data_AF-M0ZHV1-F1
#
_entry.id   AF-M0ZHV1-F1
#
_cell.length_a   1.000
_cell.length_b   1.000
_cell.length_c   1.000
_cell.angle_alpha   90.00
_cell.angle_beta   90.00
_cell.angle_gamma   90.00
#
_symmetry.space_group_name_H-M   'P 1'
#
loop_
_entity.id
_entity.type
_entity.pdbx_description
1 polymer ?
#
loop_
_entity_poly.entity_id
_entity_poly.type
_entity_poly.pdbx_seq_one_letter_code
_entity_poly.pdbx_strand_id
1 'polypeptide(L)'
;MNPESSNNNSQTNPRKRPLVEEPNNDKQPITLNSMVVAIDHNNLFYTVCSICEKTLPDPSPNTHIPNSSSSSSSIPFCKNCNFNSASSGSKRLFRVLMSIATEKRVVVVIMFDRAARVLFGCSADEFFDFAKTHPFAAASAGNALEGEMLKITLSQPKNGNARHLRVVSVLPLRTGFRPVIETLRELYRARGGS
;
A
#
# COMPACT_ATOMS: atom_id res chain seq x y z
N MET A 1 12.28 78.15 14.17
CA MET A 1 12.51 77.35 15.40
C MET A 1 12.25 75.90 15.07
N ASN A 2 13.30 75.09 14.96
CA ASN A 2 13.21 73.62 15.12
C ASN A 2 13.34 73.31 16.62
N PRO A 3 12.84 72.14 17.06
CA PRO A 3 13.76 71.02 17.22
C PRO A 3 13.24 69.69 16.67
N GLU A 4 14.20 68.81 16.42
CA GLU A 4 14.10 67.42 15.99
C GLU A 4 13.48 66.52 17.07
N SER A 5 12.81 65.44 16.65
CA SER A 5 12.88 64.15 17.33
C SER A 5 12.47 63.01 16.40
N SER A 6 13.47 62.18 16.11
CA SER A 6 13.39 60.89 15.42
C SER A 6 12.57 59.87 16.20
N ASN A 7 11.83 59.01 15.51
CA ASN A 7 11.75 57.61 15.93
C ASN A 7 11.40 56.69 14.77
N ASN A 8 12.37 55.84 14.42
CA ASN A 8 12.19 54.64 13.60
C ASN A 8 11.30 53.66 14.36
N ASN A 9 10.29 53.08 13.69
CA ASN A 9 9.94 51.71 14.00
C ASN A 9 9.38 50.99 12.78
N SER A 10 10.27 50.24 12.15
CA SER A 10 10.00 49.11 11.31
C SER A 10 9.11 48.12 12.06
N GLN A 11 7.86 47.95 11.63
CA GLN A 11 7.06 46.77 11.97
C GLN A 11 6.84 45.93 10.72
N THR A 12 7.84 45.10 10.46
CA THR A 12 7.68 43.81 9.80
C THR A 12 7.02 42.83 10.76
N ASN A 13 5.85 42.27 10.42
CA ASN A 13 5.42 40.91 10.75
C ASN A 13 3.98 40.63 10.27
N PRO A 14 3.59 39.38 10.00
CA PRO A 14 4.32 38.29 9.38
C PRO A 14 3.54 37.74 8.16
N ARG A 15 4.30 37.44 7.10
CA ARG A 15 3.98 36.57 5.96
C ARG A 15 2.57 35.95 5.96
N LYS A 16 1.65 36.55 5.19
CA LYS A 16 0.71 35.78 4.36
C LYS A 16 1.55 34.69 3.69
N ARG A 17 1.30 33.42 4.04
CA ARG A 17 1.96 32.29 3.37
C ARG A 17 1.72 32.46 1.86
N PRO A 18 2.76 32.48 1.03
CA PRO A 18 2.57 32.37 -0.40
C PRO A 18 1.82 31.06 -0.67
N LEU A 19 0.64 31.20 -1.26
CA LEU A 19 -0.18 30.09 -1.75
C LEU A 19 0.33 29.74 -3.14
N VAL A 20 1.48 29.06 -3.22
CA VAL A 20 2.14 28.57 -4.45
C VAL A 20 3.11 27.46 -3.98
N GLU A 21 3.16 26.23 -4.46
CA GLU A 21 2.79 25.59 -5.73
C GLU A 21 2.04 24.28 -5.43
N GLU A 22 0.86 24.09 -6.00
CA GLU A 22 0.40 22.75 -6.37
C GLU A 22 1.50 22.10 -7.23
N PRO A 23 1.86 20.82 -7.03
CA PRO A 23 2.87 20.19 -7.85
C PRO A 23 2.45 20.33 -9.31
N ASN A 24 3.33 20.96 -10.09
CA ASN A 24 3.20 21.21 -11.51
C ASN A 24 2.55 20.04 -12.25
N ASN A 25 1.77 20.41 -13.26
CA ASN A 25 0.99 19.57 -14.17
C ASN A 25 1.84 18.64 -15.07
N ASP A 26 2.90 18.06 -14.55
CA ASP A 26 3.78 17.14 -15.26
C ASP A 26 3.50 15.73 -14.78
N LYS A 27 3.10 14.86 -15.71
CA LYS A 27 2.80 13.43 -15.55
C LYS A 27 3.99 12.59 -15.05
N GLN A 28 5.06 13.22 -14.59
CA GLN A 28 6.32 12.56 -14.26
C GLN A 28 6.27 11.97 -12.84
N PRO A 29 6.77 10.75 -12.62
CA PRO A 29 6.86 10.18 -11.30
C PRO A 29 7.75 11.01 -10.36
N ILE A 30 7.29 11.22 -9.11
CA ILE A 30 7.99 11.99 -8.09
C ILE A 30 8.64 11.02 -7.10
N THR A 31 9.93 11.19 -6.82
CA THR A 31 10.65 10.40 -5.80
C THR A 31 10.87 11.23 -4.55
N LEU A 32 10.52 10.67 -3.39
CA LEU A 32 10.63 11.36 -2.11
C LEU A 32 10.90 10.38 -0.96
N ASN A 33 11.40 10.91 0.16
CA ASN A 33 11.49 10.18 1.41
C ASN A 33 10.18 10.36 2.20
N SER A 34 9.74 9.29 2.85
CA SER A 34 8.49 9.23 3.59
C SER A 34 8.60 8.30 4.78
N MET A 35 7.70 8.46 5.73
CA MET A 35 7.48 7.53 6.84
C MET A 35 6.13 6.85 6.66
N VAL A 36 6.05 5.54 6.88
CA VAL A 36 4.77 4.84 6.93
C VAL A 36 4.05 5.22 8.23
N VAL A 37 2.83 5.71 8.11
CA VAL A 37 1.98 6.08 9.26
C VAL A 37 1.03 4.94 9.62
N ALA A 38 0.39 4.34 8.62
CA ALA A 38 -0.56 3.25 8.83
C ALA A 38 -0.81 2.50 7.53
N ILE A 39 -1.26 1.24 7.64
CA ILE A 39 -1.68 0.40 6.52
C ILE A 39 -3.12 -0.05 6.73
N ASP A 40 -3.92 0.02 5.67
CA ASP A 40 -5.23 -0.63 5.63
C ASP A 40 -5.04 -2.15 5.48
N HIS A 41 -5.25 -2.86 6.58
CA HIS A 41 -5.08 -4.31 6.66
C HIS A 41 -6.35 -5.11 6.33
N ASN A 42 -7.48 -4.45 6.05
CA ASN A 42 -8.73 -5.14 5.73
C ASN A 42 -8.82 -5.58 4.27
N ASN A 43 -8.03 -4.96 3.39
CA ASN A 43 -8.14 -5.15 1.94
C ASN A 43 -6.78 -5.22 1.24
N LEU A 44 -5.89 -6.06 1.77
CA LEU A 44 -4.49 -6.17 1.33
C LEU A 44 -4.30 -6.86 -0.03
N PHE A 45 -5.30 -7.58 -0.53
CA PHE A 45 -5.18 -8.43 -1.71
C PHE A 45 -6.31 -8.18 -2.71
N TYR A 46 -6.06 -8.54 -3.94
CA TYR A 46 -7.09 -8.76 -4.95
C TYR A 46 -6.75 -10.02 -5.75
N THR A 47 -7.77 -10.62 -6.33
CA THR A 47 -7.63 -11.88 -7.07
C THR A 47 -7.50 -11.62 -8.56
N VAL A 48 -6.58 -12.33 -9.22
CA VAL A 48 -6.39 -12.28 -10.69
C VAL A 48 -6.29 -13.67 -11.28
N CYS A 49 -6.57 -13.78 -12.57
CA CYS A 49 -6.26 -15.00 -13.33
C CYS A 49 -4.75 -15.27 -13.31
N SER A 50 -4.35 -16.50 -13.01
CA SER A 50 -2.93 -16.88 -13.01
C SER A 50 -2.27 -16.76 -14.39
N ILE A 51 -3.07 -16.85 -15.46
CA ILE A 51 -2.60 -16.86 -16.85
C ILE A 51 -2.57 -15.46 -17.45
N CYS A 52 -3.71 -14.76 -17.48
CA CYS A 52 -3.83 -13.46 -18.17
C CYS A 52 -3.82 -12.26 -17.24
N GLU A 53 -3.69 -12.47 -15.92
CA GLU A 53 -3.63 -11.44 -14.88
C GLU A 53 -4.81 -10.45 -14.86
N LYS A 54 -5.90 -10.77 -15.57
CA LYS A 54 -7.15 -10.02 -15.45
C LYS A 54 -7.71 -10.19 -14.05
N THR A 55 -8.14 -9.08 -13.45
CA THR A 55 -8.85 -9.06 -12.17
C THR A 55 -10.07 -9.96 -12.22
N LEU A 56 -10.21 -10.79 -11.20
CA LEU A 56 -11.34 -11.67 -11.01
C LEU A 56 -12.26 -11.09 -9.92
N PRO A 57 -13.56 -11.41 -9.91
CA PRO A 57 -14.46 -10.99 -8.85
C PRO A 57 -13.96 -11.48 -7.50
N ASP A 58 -14.06 -10.65 -6.46
CA ASP A 58 -13.78 -11.10 -5.10
C ASP A 58 -14.77 -12.21 -4.72
N PRO A 59 -14.32 -13.28 -4.04
CA PRO A 59 -15.19 -14.37 -3.62
C PRO A 59 -16.19 -13.82 -2.60
N SER A 60 -17.40 -13.50 -3.04
CA SER A 60 -18.47 -13.10 -2.13
C SER A 60 -18.94 -14.33 -1.34
N PRO A 61 -19.22 -14.21 -0.03
CA PRO A 61 -19.72 -15.32 0.78
C PRO A 61 -21.10 -15.84 0.32
N ASN A 62 -21.78 -15.14 -0.59
CA ASN A 62 -23.15 -15.44 -1.03
C ASN A 62 -23.26 -15.87 -2.50
N THR A 63 -22.15 -16.12 -3.20
CA THR A 63 -22.20 -16.69 -4.56
C THR A 63 -22.45 -18.20 -4.49
N HIS A 64 -23.70 -18.58 -4.21
CA HIS A 64 -24.19 -19.93 -4.46
C HIS A 64 -24.10 -20.19 -5.98
N ILE A 65 -23.05 -20.89 -6.40
CA ILE A 65 -23.06 -21.57 -7.69
C ILE A 65 -23.81 -22.88 -7.46
N PRO A 66 -25.01 -23.07 -8.06
CA PRO A 66 -25.70 -24.36 -7.95
C PRO A 66 -24.88 -25.40 -8.71
N ASN A 67 -24.52 -26.48 -8.01
CA ASN A 67 -23.87 -27.70 -8.50
C ASN A 67 -22.35 -27.63 -8.66
N SER A 68 -21.63 -27.73 -7.54
CA SER A 68 -20.38 -28.51 -7.46
C SER A 68 -20.15 -28.93 -6.01
N SER A 69 -20.33 -30.21 -5.75
CA SER A 69 -20.09 -30.86 -4.46
C SER A 69 -18.60 -30.94 -4.17
N SER A 70 -18.07 -30.00 -3.38
CA SER A 70 -17.03 -30.24 -2.37
C SER A 70 -16.62 -28.91 -1.74
N SER A 71 -16.38 -28.96 -0.44
CA SER A 71 -15.95 -27.88 0.46
C SER A 71 -14.71 -27.13 -0.04
N SER A 72 -14.88 -26.11 -0.89
CA SER A 72 -13.83 -25.21 -1.35
C SER A 72 -14.47 -23.94 -1.89
N SER A 73 -14.16 -22.77 -1.32
CA SER A 73 -14.57 -21.46 -1.83
C SER A 73 -14.37 -21.40 -3.35
N SER A 74 -15.46 -21.26 -4.12
CA SER A 74 -15.45 -21.33 -5.58
C SER A 74 -14.40 -20.38 -6.17
N ILE A 75 -13.34 -20.94 -6.73
CA ILE A 75 -12.26 -20.18 -7.36
C ILE A 75 -12.86 -19.41 -8.53
N PRO A 76 -12.75 -18.07 -8.60
CA PRO A 76 -13.36 -17.31 -9.67
C PRO A 76 -12.71 -17.69 -11.02
N PHE A 77 -13.52 -18.11 -11.98
CA PHE A 77 -13.05 -18.55 -13.29
C PHE A 77 -12.80 -17.36 -14.22
N CYS A 78 -11.71 -17.41 -15.00
CA CYS A 78 -11.41 -16.38 -15.97
C CYS A 78 -12.13 -16.62 -17.30
N LYS A 79 -13.18 -15.86 -17.58
CA LYS A 79 -13.93 -15.93 -18.85
C LYS A 79 -13.09 -15.63 -20.11
N ASN A 80 -11.96 -14.94 -19.95
CA ASN A 80 -11.09 -14.57 -21.06
C ASN A 80 -10.04 -15.61 -21.42
N CYS A 81 -9.78 -16.58 -20.53
CA CYS A 81 -8.88 -17.68 -20.79
C CYS A 81 -9.72 -18.87 -21.24
N ASN A 82 -9.95 -18.99 -22.55
CA ASN A 82 -10.74 -20.08 -23.14
C ASN A 82 -9.98 -21.41 -23.23
N PHE A 83 -8.85 -21.54 -22.54
CA PHE A 83 -8.04 -22.76 -22.53
C PHE A 83 -8.57 -23.69 -21.45
N ASN A 84 -9.18 -24.80 -21.88
CA ASN A 84 -9.56 -25.99 -21.10
C ASN A 84 -9.83 -25.72 -19.60
N SER A 85 -11.12 -25.72 -19.24
CA SER A 85 -11.72 -25.42 -17.92
C SER A 85 -11.15 -26.13 -16.67
N ALA A 86 -10.04 -26.85 -16.81
CA ALA A 86 -9.33 -27.58 -15.75
C ALA A 86 -8.11 -26.82 -15.16
N SER A 87 -7.60 -25.71 -15.72
CA SER A 87 -6.31 -25.15 -15.23
C SER A 87 -6.13 -23.64 -15.11
N SER A 88 -7.12 -22.78 -15.42
CA SER A 88 -6.97 -21.35 -15.13
C SER A 88 -7.20 -21.08 -13.64
N GLY A 89 -6.17 -21.34 -12.82
CA GLY A 89 -6.18 -21.01 -11.41
C GLY A 89 -6.29 -19.49 -11.18
N SER A 90 -6.62 -19.12 -9.94
CA SER A 90 -6.50 -17.74 -9.48
C SER A 90 -5.23 -17.58 -8.66
N LYS A 91 -4.58 -16.43 -8.73
CA LYS A 91 -3.52 -16.02 -7.79
C LYS A 91 -3.89 -14.71 -7.13
N ARG A 92 -3.35 -14.46 -5.94
CA ARG A 92 -3.49 -13.17 -5.26
C ARG A 92 -2.33 -12.26 -5.61
N LEU A 93 -2.64 -10.97 -5.63
CA LEU A 93 -1.66 -9.90 -5.75
C LEU A 93 -1.92 -8.88 -4.65
N PHE A 94 -0.86 -8.25 -4.15
CA PHE A 94 -1.02 -7.20 -3.14
C PHE A 94 -1.67 -5.94 -3.74
N ARG A 95 -2.58 -5.35 -2.95
CA ARG A 95 -3.17 -4.03 -3.11
C ARG A 95 -3.17 -3.36 -1.74
N VAL A 96 -2.06 -2.73 -1.39
CA VAL A 96 -1.88 -2.14 -0.05
C VAL A 96 -2.20 -0.66 -0.11
N LEU A 97 -3.27 -0.24 0.57
CA LEU A 97 -3.50 1.17 0.86
C LEU A 97 -2.72 1.53 2.12
N MET A 98 -1.92 2.58 2.04
CA MET A 98 -1.14 3.05 3.19
C MET A 98 -1.13 4.58 3.28
N SER A 99 -1.14 5.08 4.51
CA SER A 99 -0.89 6.49 4.80
C SER A 99 0.61 6.69 4.99
N ILE A 100 1.16 7.67 4.30
CA ILE A 100 2.56 8.06 4.43
C ILE A 100 2.67 9.51 4.85
N ALA A 101 3.60 9.79 5.75
CA ALA A 101 4.01 11.14 6.09
C ALA A 101 5.17 11.54 5.16
N THR A 102 5.02 12.68 4.51
CA THR A 102 6.09 13.38 3.79
C THR A 102 6.49 14.61 4.60
N GLU A 103 7.54 15.32 4.19
CA GLU A 103 7.96 16.57 4.83
C GLU A 103 6.81 17.60 4.96
N LYS A 104 5.87 17.61 3.99
CA LYS A 104 4.84 18.64 3.90
C LYS A 104 3.48 18.21 4.45
N ARG A 105 3.15 16.92 4.39
CA ARG A 105 1.80 16.40 4.69
C ARG A 105 1.75 14.87 4.78
N VAL A 106 0.66 14.37 5.36
CA VAL A 106 0.25 12.96 5.26
C VAL A 106 -0.64 12.76 4.04
N VAL A 107 -0.37 11.72 3.25
CA VAL A 107 -1.16 11.34 2.08
C VAL A 107 -1.42 9.84 2.04
N VAL A 108 -2.57 9.44 1.48
CA VAL A 108 -2.89 8.03 1.24
C VAL A 108 -2.42 7.63 -0.15
N VAL A 109 -1.63 6.56 -0.22
CA VAL A 109 -1.07 6.01 -1.46
C VAL A 109 -1.41 4.53 -1.58
N ILE A 110 -1.26 3.97 -2.78
CA ILE A 110 -1.49 2.56 -3.06
C ILE A 110 -0.22 1.87 -3.58
N MET A 111 0.15 0.75 -3.00
CA MET A 111 1.19 -0.15 -3.49
C MET A 111 0.55 -1.39 -4.13
N PHE A 112 0.99 -1.70 -5.34
CA PHE A 112 0.66 -2.96 -6.01
C PHE A 112 1.79 -3.98 -5.83
N ASP A 113 1.49 -5.22 -6.20
CA ASP A 113 2.28 -6.42 -5.94
C ASP A 113 3.79 -6.22 -5.91
N ARG A 114 4.42 -5.77 -7.01
CA ARG A 114 5.88 -5.64 -7.08
C ARG A 114 6.46 -4.73 -6.01
N ALA A 115 5.83 -3.60 -5.72
CA ALA A 115 6.29 -2.68 -4.68
C ALA A 115 6.02 -3.26 -3.28
N ALA A 116 4.82 -3.80 -3.06
CA ALA A 116 4.45 -4.37 -1.76
C ALA A 116 5.35 -5.55 -1.37
N ARG A 117 5.73 -6.42 -2.30
CA ARG A 117 6.62 -7.56 -2.04
C ARG A 117 7.99 -7.17 -1.48
N VAL A 118 8.47 -5.96 -1.76
CA VAL A 118 9.73 -5.45 -1.16
C VAL A 118 9.58 -5.30 0.36
N LEU A 119 8.44 -4.78 0.82
CA LEU A 119 8.17 -4.60 2.24
C LEU A 119 7.75 -5.91 2.91
N PHE A 120 6.92 -6.70 2.22
CA PHE A 120 6.37 -7.93 2.78
C PHE A 120 7.38 -9.08 2.80
N GLY A 121 8.27 -9.16 1.82
CA GLY A 121 9.29 -10.22 1.70
C GLY A 121 8.76 -11.55 1.17
N CYS A 122 7.49 -11.61 0.77
CA CYS A 122 6.81 -12.81 0.32
C CYS A 122 5.82 -12.51 -0.79
N SER A 123 5.22 -13.54 -1.38
CA SER A 123 4.07 -13.37 -2.27
C SER A 123 2.78 -13.01 -1.51
N ALA A 124 1.79 -12.47 -2.21
CA ALA A 124 0.47 -12.23 -1.63
C ALA A 124 -0.24 -13.54 -1.23
N ASP A 125 -0.11 -14.60 -2.03
CA ASP A 125 -0.65 -15.93 -1.67
C ASP A 125 0.05 -16.50 -0.43
N GLU A 126 1.37 -16.41 -0.34
CA GLU A 126 2.14 -16.86 0.83
C GLU A 126 1.74 -16.10 2.10
N PHE A 127 1.60 -14.78 2.03
CA PHE A 127 1.15 -13.99 3.18
C PHE A 127 -0.30 -14.32 3.56
N PHE A 128 -1.18 -14.49 2.57
CA PHE A 128 -2.57 -14.85 2.79
C PHE A 128 -2.69 -16.22 3.49
N ASP A 129 -1.93 -17.21 3.04
CA ASP A 129 -1.88 -18.53 3.65
C ASP A 129 -1.31 -18.47 5.08
N PHE A 130 -0.29 -17.66 5.30
CA PHE A 130 0.22 -17.39 6.66
C PHE A 130 -0.85 -16.76 7.56
N ALA A 131 -1.62 -15.80 7.04
CA ALA A 131 -2.66 -15.11 7.81
C ALA A 131 -3.87 -16.00 8.16
N LYS A 132 -4.12 -17.09 7.41
CA LYS A 132 -5.17 -18.06 7.76
C LYS A 132 -4.92 -18.75 9.10
N THR A 133 -3.66 -19.04 9.40
CA THR A 133 -3.27 -19.78 10.61
C THR A 133 -2.88 -18.85 11.76
N HIS A 134 -2.70 -17.56 11.50
CA HIS A 134 -2.30 -16.56 12.48
C HIS A 134 -3.31 -15.42 12.53
N PRO A 135 -4.31 -15.50 13.42
CA PRO A 135 -5.22 -14.40 13.68
C PRO A 135 -4.40 -13.13 13.98
N PHE A 136 -4.79 -12.00 13.40
CA PHE A 136 -4.10 -10.71 13.50
C PHE A 136 -2.81 -10.54 12.68
N ALA A 137 -2.36 -11.51 11.86
CA ALA A 137 -1.17 -11.33 11.02
C ALA A 137 -1.21 -10.07 10.14
N ALA A 138 -2.38 -9.74 9.59
CA ALA A 138 -2.57 -8.52 8.80
C ALA A 138 -2.40 -7.24 9.63
N ALA A 139 -2.93 -7.20 10.86
CA ALA A 139 -2.73 -6.07 11.78
C ALA A 139 -1.28 -5.98 12.25
N SER A 140 -0.64 -7.12 12.58
CA SER A 140 0.77 -7.18 12.94
C SER A 140 1.69 -6.73 11.80
N ALA A 141 1.32 -6.96 10.54
CA ALA A 141 2.03 -6.42 9.38
C ALA A 141 1.97 -4.89 9.33
N GLY A 142 0.82 -4.30 9.70
CA GLY A 142 0.69 -2.86 9.88
C GLY A 142 1.67 -2.33 10.92
N ASN A 143 1.70 -2.95 12.11
CA ASN A 143 2.61 -2.57 13.20
C ASN A 143 4.08 -2.74 12.83
N ALA A 144 4.42 -3.76 12.04
CA ALA A 144 5.80 -4.02 11.61
C ALA A 144 6.31 -2.97 10.61
N LEU A 145 5.40 -2.30 9.89
CA LEU A 145 5.74 -1.27 8.91
C LEU A 145 5.54 0.15 9.43
N GLU A 146 4.73 0.34 10.48
CA GLU A 146 4.53 1.64 11.11
C GLU A 146 5.88 2.25 11.55
N GLY A 147 6.08 3.52 11.21
CA GLY A 147 7.32 4.24 11.50
C GLY A 147 8.50 3.94 10.55
N GLU A 148 8.39 2.96 9.65
CA GLU A 148 9.47 2.67 8.70
C GLU A 148 9.68 3.83 7.72
N MET A 149 10.95 4.21 7.57
CA MET A 149 11.39 5.24 6.64
C MET A 149 11.61 4.62 5.26
N LEU A 150 10.94 5.14 4.25
CA LEU A 150 10.96 4.64 2.88
C LEU A 150 11.34 5.76 1.92
N LYS A 151 12.23 5.45 0.97
CA LYS A 151 12.35 6.21 -0.28
C LYS A 151 11.38 5.59 -1.29
N ILE A 152 10.42 6.38 -1.75
CA ILE A 152 9.36 5.92 -2.65
C ILE A 152 9.31 6.77 -3.91
N THR A 153 8.88 6.15 -5.00
CA THR A 153 8.52 6.86 -6.24
C THR A 153 7.01 6.75 -6.44
N LEU A 154 6.35 7.91 -6.52
CA LEU A 154 4.91 8.05 -6.72
C LEU A 154 4.61 8.42 -8.17
N SER A 155 3.58 7.82 -8.75
CA SER A 155 3.05 8.22 -10.06
C SER A 155 1.56 8.51 -9.96
N GLN A 156 1.09 9.40 -10.84
CA GLN A 156 -0.34 9.61 -11.03
C GLN A 156 -1.01 8.30 -11.49
N PRO A 157 -2.28 8.08 -11.12
CA PRO A 157 -3.03 6.96 -11.66
C PRO A 157 -3.23 7.12 -13.17
N LYS A 158 -3.09 6.02 -13.91
CA LYS A 158 -3.27 6.01 -15.38
C LYS A 158 -4.72 6.25 -15.81
N ASN A 159 -5.68 5.96 -14.93
CA ASN A 159 -7.11 6.06 -15.20
C ASN A 159 -7.69 7.18 -14.33
N GLY A 160 -8.42 8.13 -14.92
CA GLY A 160 -8.96 9.30 -14.24
C GLY A 160 -9.90 9.01 -13.06
N ASN A 161 -10.42 7.78 -12.95
CA ASN A 161 -11.28 7.35 -11.84
C ASN A 161 -10.50 6.88 -10.60
N ALA A 162 -9.20 6.58 -10.72
CA ALA A 162 -8.41 6.12 -9.58
C ALA A 162 -7.98 7.33 -8.74
N ARG A 163 -8.25 7.25 -7.43
CA ARG A 163 -8.12 8.39 -6.49
C ARG A 163 -6.75 8.49 -5.82
N HIS A 164 -5.99 7.39 -5.77
CA HIS A 164 -4.75 7.32 -5.01
C HIS A 164 -3.52 7.37 -5.93
N LEU A 165 -2.50 8.10 -5.48
CA LEU A 165 -1.16 8.03 -6.07
C LEU A 165 -0.62 6.61 -5.94
N ARG A 166 0.06 6.13 -6.99
CA ARG A 166 0.61 4.78 -7.03
C ARG A 166 2.07 4.81 -6.66
N VAL A 167 2.46 3.96 -5.72
CA VAL A 167 3.87 3.68 -5.46
C VAL A 167 4.37 2.72 -6.53
N VAL A 168 5.31 3.17 -7.35
CA VAL A 168 5.92 2.37 -8.43
C VAL A 168 7.28 1.79 -8.06
N SER A 169 7.93 2.38 -7.05
CA SER A 169 9.18 1.91 -6.46
C SER A 169 9.20 2.25 -4.97
N VAL A 170 9.81 1.38 -4.17
CA VAL A 170 9.97 1.53 -2.73
C VAL A 170 11.30 0.94 -2.29
N LEU A 171 11.98 1.64 -1.39
CA LEU A 171 13.23 1.23 -0.79
C LEU A 171 13.20 1.58 0.71
N PRO A 172 13.21 0.58 1.61
CA PRO A 172 13.44 0.83 3.03
C PRO A 172 14.79 1.49 3.28
N LEU A 173 14.80 2.54 4.09
CA LEU A 173 16.00 3.32 4.40
C LEU A 173 16.70 2.84 5.67
N ARG A 174 16.01 2.09 6.53
CA ARG A 174 16.60 1.52 7.73
C ARG A 174 17.61 0.43 7.38
N THR A 175 18.85 0.57 7.86
CA THR A 175 19.87 -0.47 7.75
C THR A 175 19.39 -1.72 8.49
N GLY A 176 19.48 -2.89 7.84
CA GLY A 176 18.97 -4.14 8.41
C GLY A 176 17.44 -4.19 8.46
N PHE A 177 16.75 -3.48 7.57
CA PHE A 177 15.32 -3.67 7.37
C PHE A 177 15.00 -5.15 7.20
N ARG A 178 14.03 -5.64 7.97
CA ARG A 178 13.55 -7.02 7.91
C ARG A 178 12.17 -7.03 7.28
N PRO A 179 11.96 -7.79 6.21
CA PRO A 179 10.64 -7.91 5.61
C PRO A 179 9.59 -8.37 6.62
N VAL A 180 8.34 -7.97 6.39
CA VAL A 180 7.21 -8.26 7.29
C VAL A 180 7.12 -9.75 7.60
N ILE A 181 7.18 -10.62 6.57
CA ILE A 181 6.98 -12.05 6.78
C ILE A 181 8.02 -12.67 7.73
N GLU A 182 9.26 -12.18 7.72
CA GLU A 182 10.31 -12.64 8.61
C GLU A 182 10.04 -12.21 10.05
N THR A 183 9.66 -10.93 10.22
CA THR A 183 9.29 -10.36 11.52
C THR A 183 8.10 -11.09 12.13
N LEU A 184 7.07 -11.39 11.32
CA LEU A 184 5.90 -12.13 11.78
C LEU A 184 6.22 -13.58 12.12
N ARG A 185 7.00 -14.28 11.28
CA ARG A 185 7.41 -15.67 11.57
C ARG A 185 8.13 -15.77 12.91
N GLU A 186 8.98 -14.82 13.24
CA GLU A 186 9.64 -14.79 14.55
C GLU A 186 8.66 -14.49 15.69
N LEU A 187 7.81 -13.48 15.52
CA LEU A 187 6.83 -13.08 16.52
C LEU A 187 5.86 -14.22 16.87
N TYR A 188 5.36 -14.95 15.88
CA TYR A 188 4.43 -16.06 16.11
C TYR A 188 5.13 -17.36 16.53
N ARG A 189 6.41 -17.56 16.21
CA ARG A 189 7.22 -18.64 16.81
C ARG A 189 7.45 -18.42 18.30
N ALA A 190 7.81 -17.21 18.70
CA ALA A 190 8.03 -16.86 20.10
C ALA A 190 6.77 -17.04 20.96
N ARG A 191 5.59 -16.90 20.37
CA ARG A 191 4.30 -16.96 21.06
C ARG A 191 3.66 -18.35 21.13
N GLY A 192 4.11 -19.29 20.29
CA GLY A 192 3.61 -20.68 20.25
C GLY A 192 4.40 -21.67 21.11
N GLY A 193 5.41 -21.20 21.84
CA GLY A 193 6.28 -22.03 22.69
C GLY A 193 6.08 -21.80 24.20
N SER A 194 4.90 -21.33 24.62
CA SER A 194 4.52 -21.14 26.03
C SER A 194 3.50 -22.18 26.46
#